data_AF-A0A254TDK3-F1
#
_entry.id   AF-A0A254TDK3-F1
#
_cell.length_a   1.000
_cell.length_b   1.000
_cell.length_c   1.000
_cell.angle_alpha   90.00
_cell.angle_beta   90.00
_cell.angle_gamma   90.00
#
_symmetry.space_group_name_H-M   'P 1'
#
loop_
_entity.id
_entity.type
_entity.pdbx_description
1 polymer ?
#
loop_
_entity_poly.entity_id
_entity_poly.type
_entity_poly.pdbx_seq_one_letter_code
_entity_poly.pdbx_strand_id
1 'polypeptide(L)'
;MSDFIKDLAKRVVQHPAFTKAVADVVATVLEEQLRTNLGGEKIYIPKVGGSQSRAERDGLIRSLFTGANYAELGKRFKLNERQIRRIVHAKPRAA
;
A
#
# COMPACT_ATOMS: atom_id res chain seq x y z
N MET A 1 25.50 6.73 -30.49
CA MET A 1 26.45 6.35 -29.41
C MET A 1 25.85 6.55 -28.03
N SER A 2 25.10 7.63 -27.77
CA SER A 2 24.39 7.85 -26.50
C SER A 2 23.31 6.79 -26.21
N ASP A 3 22.57 6.33 -27.23
CA ASP A 3 21.46 5.39 -27.02
C ASP A 3 21.95 3.99 -26.61
N PHE A 4 23.11 3.56 -27.12
CA PHE A 4 23.74 2.31 -26.70
C PHE A 4 24.15 2.34 -25.23
N ILE A 5 24.76 3.44 -24.76
CA ILE A 5 25.14 3.60 -23.36
C ILE A 5 23.90 3.63 -22.46
N LYS A 6 22.83 4.31 -22.89
CA LYS A 6 21.56 4.33 -22.17
C LYS A 6 20.93 2.93 -22.07
N ASP A 7 20.91 2.18 -23.17
CA ASP A 7 20.36 0.82 -23.19
C ASP A 7 21.20 -0.16 -22.36
N LEU A 8 22.52 -0.02 -22.38
CA LEU A 8 23.43 -0.79 -21.53
C LEU A 8 23.21 -0.46 -20.06
N ALA A 9 23.15 0.82 -19.69
CA ALA A 9 22.88 1.26 -18.34
C ALA A 9 21.53 0.72 -17.83
N LYS A 10 20.48 0.78 -18.68
CA LYS A 10 19.17 0.24 -18.35
C LYS A 10 19.22 -1.27 -18.10
N ARG A 11 19.94 -2.04 -18.94
CA ARG A 11 20.10 -3.49 -18.75
C ARG A 11 20.86 -3.82 -17.47
N VAL A 12 21.91 -3.07 -17.14
CA VAL A 12 22.69 -3.28 -15.90
C VAL A 12 21.82 -3.00 -14.69
N VAL A 13 21.08 -1.88 -14.68
CA VAL A 13 20.19 -1.52 -13.56
C VAL A 13 19.03 -2.51 -13.40
N GLN A 14 18.49 -3.03 -14.50
CA GLN A 14 17.41 -4.02 -14.47
C GLN A 14 17.92 -5.47 -14.25
N HIS A 15 19.24 -5.67 -14.21
CA HIS A 15 19.80 -7.00 -14.04
C HIS A 15 19.47 -7.54 -12.64
N PRO A 16 18.92 -8.77 -12.51
CA PRO A 16 18.49 -9.31 -11.22
C PRO A 16 19.58 -9.33 -10.14
N ALA A 17 20.83 -9.55 -10.53
CA ALA A 17 21.95 -9.53 -9.57
C ALA A 17 22.23 -8.12 -9.02
N PHE A 18 22.08 -7.09 -9.86
CA PHE A 18 22.29 -5.70 -9.45
C PHE A 18 21.14 -5.24 -8.54
N THR A 19 19.88 -5.50 -8.94
CA THR A 19 18.73 -5.14 -8.13
C THR A 19 18.72 -5.84 -6.78
N LYS A 20 19.12 -7.12 -6.73
CA LYS A 20 19.29 -7.86 -5.48
C LYS A 20 20.37 -7.23 -4.59
N ALA A 21 21.56 -6.97 -5.14
CA ALA A 21 22.65 -6.37 -4.37
C ALA A 21 22.27 -5.00 -3.78
N VAL A 22 21.57 -4.16 -4.57
CA VAL A 22 21.06 -2.87 -4.08
C VAL A 22 19.99 -3.08 -3.00
N ALA A 23 19.06 -4.02 -3.22
CA ALA A 23 18.01 -4.32 -2.24
C ALA A 23 18.58 -4.79 -0.90
N ASP A 24 19.63 -5.63 -0.92
CA ASP A 24 20.30 -6.12 0.29
C ASP A 24 20.93 -4.95 1.08
N VAL A 25 21.63 -4.03 0.40
CA VAL A 25 22.20 -2.84 1.04
C VAL A 25 21.12 -1.94 1.63
N VAL A 26 20.05 -1.68 0.87
CA VAL A 26 18.92 -0.85 1.33
C VAL A 26 18.22 -1.50 2.53
N ALA A 27 18.08 -2.83 2.53
CA ALA A 27 17.48 -3.56 3.64
C ALA A 27 18.29 -3.38 4.93
N THR A 28 19.61 -3.43 4.86
CA THR A 28 20.49 -3.19 6.03
C THR A 28 20.30 -1.79 6.60
N VAL A 29 20.27 -0.76 5.74
CA VAL A 29 20.07 0.63 6.18
C VAL A 29 18.68 0.81 6.82
N LEU A 30 17.64 0.23 6.22
CA LEU A 30 16.29 0.27 6.76
C LEU A 30 16.19 -0.43 8.12
N GLU A 31 16.85 -1.59 8.27
CA GLU A 31 16.88 -2.31 9.53
C GLU A 31 17.47 -1.47 10.66
N GLU A 32 18.60 -0.80 10.40
CA GLU A 32 19.25 0.09 11.36
C GLU A 32 18.36 1.26 11.77
N GLN A 33 17.68 1.89 10.80
CA GLN A 33 16.75 2.98 11.08
C GLN A 33 15.54 2.52 11.88
N LEU A 34 14.95 1.37 11.53
CA LEU A 34 13.83 0.79 12.28
C LEU A 34 14.23 0.47 13.71
N ARG A 35 15.41 -0.12 13.91
CA ARG A 35 15.93 -0.46 15.24
C ARG A 35 16.20 0.79 16.08
N THR A 36 16.79 1.83 15.48
CA THR A 36 17.11 3.07 16.17
C THR A 36 15.87 3.86 16.58
N ASN A 37 14.88 3.96 15.68
CA ASN A 37 13.73 4.84 15.89
C ASN A 37 12.54 4.16 16.55
N LEU A 38 12.36 2.85 16.34
CA LEU A 38 11.18 2.10 16.77
C LEU A 38 11.54 0.85 17.60
N GLY A 39 12.81 0.67 17.94
CA GLY A 39 13.28 -0.42 18.77
C GLY A 39 12.65 -0.42 20.16
N GLY A 40 12.27 -1.61 20.64
CA GLY A 40 11.58 -1.77 21.93
C GLY A 40 10.06 -1.71 21.84
N GLU A 41 9.50 -1.16 20.76
CA GLU A 41 8.06 -1.17 20.50
C GLU A 41 7.61 -2.44 19.76
N LYS A 42 6.33 -2.81 19.92
CA LYS A 42 5.70 -3.88 19.14
C LYS A 42 4.99 -3.28 17.93
N ILE A 43 5.61 -3.35 16.76
CA ILE A 43 5.02 -2.85 15.51
C ILE A 43 4.18 -3.95 14.86
N TYR A 44 2.91 -3.66 14.58
CA TYR A 44 2.06 -4.55 13.80
C TYR A 44 2.33 -4.38 12.29
N ILE A 45 2.81 -5.43 11.64
CA ILE A 45 2.93 -5.49 10.18
C ILE A 45 1.63 -6.09 9.60
N PRO A 46 0.82 -5.31 8.87
CA PRO A 46 -0.41 -5.83 8.28
C PRO A 46 -0.09 -6.84 7.17
N LYS A 47 -0.97 -7.84 7.02
CA LYS A 47 -0.90 -8.75 5.87
C LYS A 47 -1.06 -7.98 4.56
N VAL A 48 -0.46 -8.50 3.49
CA VAL A 48 -0.66 -7.97 2.13
C VAL A 48 -2.16 -7.89 1.84
N GLY A 49 -2.64 -6.72 1.39
CA GLY A 49 -4.08 -6.44 1.26
C GLY A 49 -4.79 -6.09 2.58
N GLY A 50 -4.06 -5.71 3.62
CA GLY A 50 -4.55 -5.40 4.97
C GLY A 50 -5.10 -3.98 5.15
N SER A 51 -4.69 -3.30 6.23
CA SER A 51 -5.24 -1.99 6.66
C SER A 51 -5.18 -0.91 5.59
N GLN A 52 -4.08 -0.83 4.84
CA GLN A 52 -3.91 0.13 3.75
C GLN A 52 -4.93 -0.09 2.63
N SER A 53 -5.16 -1.35 2.22
CA SER A 53 -6.20 -1.69 1.24
C SER A 53 -7.60 -1.34 1.75
N ARG A 54 -7.84 -1.46 3.06
CA ARG A 54 -9.12 -1.11 3.68
C ARG A 54 -9.33 0.39 3.71
N ALA A 55 -8.31 1.18 4.05
CA ALA A 55 -8.40 2.64 4.06
C ALA A 55 -8.67 3.17 2.65
N GLU A 56 -7.95 2.68 1.65
CA GLU A 56 -8.16 3.01 0.23
C GLU A 56 -9.55 2.60 -0.25
N ARG A 57 -9.97 1.34 0.00
CA ARG A 57 -11.31 0.86 -0.33
C ARG A 57 -12.39 1.70 0.34
N ASP A 58 -12.25 1.99 1.62
CA ASP A 58 -13.22 2.76 2.38
C ASP A 58 -13.27 4.22 1.88
N GLY A 59 -12.13 4.78 1.43
CA GLY A 59 -12.06 6.06 0.72
C GLY A 59 -12.84 6.04 -0.60
N LEU A 60 -12.64 5.01 -1.42
CA LEU A 60 -13.37 4.82 -2.68
C LEU A 60 -14.87 4.62 -2.47
N ILE A 61 -15.27 3.89 -1.42
CA ILE A 61 -16.69 3.71 -1.08
C ILE A 61 -17.33 5.07 -0.74
N ARG A 62 -16.62 5.94 0.00
CA ARG A 62 -17.12 7.27 0.33
C ARG A 62 -17.21 8.19 -0.89
N SER A 63 -16.22 8.16 -1.80
CA SER A 63 -16.25 9.00 -2.99
C SER A 63 -17.33 8.61 -4.00
N LEU A 64 -17.75 7.34 -4.01
CA LEU A 64 -18.81 6.82 -4.88
C LEU A 64 -20.21 6.83 -4.24
N PHE A 65 -20.31 7.29 -2.99
CA PHE A 65 -21.58 7.28 -2.27
C PHE A 65 -22.48 8.44 -2.72
N THR A 66 -23.69 8.12 -3.17
CA THR A 66 -24.65 9.10 -3.72
C THR A 66 -25.77 9.47 -2.73
N GLY A 67 -25.70 9.02 -1.48
CA GLY A 67 -26.71 9.28 -0.45
C GLY A 67 -27.63 8.08 -0.16
N ALA A 68 -27.87 7.22 -1.15
CA ALA A 68 -28.79 6.08 -1.01
C ALA A 68 -28.34 4.77 -1.69
N ASN A 69 -27.23 4.76 -2.43
CA ASN A 69 -26.77 3.60 -3.22
C ASN A 69 -26.08 2.47 -2.40
N TYR A 70 -26.54 2.22 -1.18
CA TYR A 70 -25.92 1.25 -0.26
C TYR A 70 -25.86 -0.18 -0.83
N ALA A 71 -26.95 -0.65 -1.45
CA ALA A 71 -27.04 -2.00 -2.01
C ALA A 71 -26.11 -2.19 -3.22
N GLU A 72 -25.97 -1.16 -4.05
CA GLU A 72 -25.07 -1.17 -5.21
C GLU A 72 -23.60 -1.25 -4.75
N LEU A 73 -23.21 -0.40 -3.81
CA LEU A 73 -21.87 -0.41 -3.21
C LEU A 73 -21.58 -1.75 -2.52
N GLY A 74 -22.57 -2.33 -1.83
CA GLY A 74 -22.44 -3.64 -1.21
C GLY A 74 -22.09 -4.74 -2.21
N LYS A 75 -22.79 -4.79 -3.35
CA LYS A 75 -22.50 -5.73 -4.44
C LYS A 75 -21.11 -5.49 -5.03
N ARG A 76 -20.77 -4.24 -5.35
CA ARG A 76 -19.50 -3.87 -6.00
C ARG A 76 -18.28 -4.21 -5.15
N PHE A 77 -18.34 -3.95 -3.85
CA PHE A 77 -17.21 -4.16 -2.93
C PHE A 77 -17.30 -5.46 -2.13
N LYS A 78 -18.31 -6.31 -2.40
CA LYS A 78 -18.58 -7.56 -1.68
C LYS A 78 -18.69 -7.36 -0.16
N LEU A 79 -19.43 -6.33 0.22
CA LEU A 79 -19.71 -5.96 1.61
C LEU A 79 -21.21 -5.97 1.85
N ASN A 80 -21.61 -6.27 3.09
CA ASN A 80 -23.01 -6.14 3.46
C ASN A 80 -23.39 -4.66 3.66
N GLU A 81 -24.68 -4.37 3.57
CA GLU A 81 -25.20 -3.01 3.66
C GLU A 81 -24.86 -2.33 5.00
N ARG A 82 -24.83 -3.10 6.09
CA ARG A 82 -24.41 -2.63 7.42
C ARG A 82 -22.96 -2.14 7.41
N GLN A 83 -22.06 -2.85 6.74
CA GLN A 83 -20.66 -2.46 6.59
C GLN A 83 -20.52 -1.20 5.75
N ILE A 84 -21.26 -1.09 4.64
CA ILE A 84 -21.26 0.13 3.81
C ILE A 84 -21.76 1.32 4.63
N ARG A 85 -22.90 1.19 5.33
CA ARG A 85 -23.41 2.23 6.24
C ARG A 85 -22.35 2.66 7.25
N ARG A 86 -21.68 1.70 7.88
CA ARG A 86 -20.60 2.01 8.82
C ARG A 86 -19.45 2.75 8.16
N ILE A 87 -19.02 2.37 6.95
CA ILE A 87 -17.90 3.01 6.25
C ILE A 87 -18.23 4.46 5.89
N VAL A 88 -19.42 4.69 5.35
CA VAL A 88 -19.88 6.01 4.91
C VAL A 88 -20.05 6.97 6.09
N HIS A 89 -20.63 6.49 7.20
CA HIS A 89 -20.95 7.34 8.36
C HIS A 89 -19.87 7.38 9.44
N ALA A 90 -18.89 6.47 9.42
CA ALA A 90 -17.77 6.54 10.36
C ALA A 90 -16.75 7.60 9.95
N LYS A 91 -16.23 8.33 10.94
CA LYS A 91 -15.11 9.26 10.78
C LYS A 91 -13.95 8.55 10.06
N PRO A 92 -13.34 9.17 9.03
CA PRO A 92 -12.18 8.61 8.36
C PRO A 92 -11.09 8.25 9.38
N ARG A 93 -10.52 7.05 9.27
CA ARG A 93 -9.34 6.69 10.07
C ARG A 93 -8.19 7.54 9.56
N ALA A 94 -7.43 8.15 10.46
CA ALA A 94 -6.17 8.81 10.11
C ALA A 94 -5.25 7.76 9.46
N ALA A 95 -4.62 8.16 8.36
CA ALA A 95 -3.63 7.36 7.63
C ALA A 95 -2.38 7.16 8.48
#